data_AF-A0A4V2WNC0-F1
#
_entry.id   AF-A0A4V2WNC0-F1
#
_cell.length_a   1.000
_cell.length_b   1.000
_cell.length_c   1.000
_cell.angle_alpha   90.00
_cell.angle_beta   90.00
_cell.angle_gamma   90.00
#
_symmetry.space_group_name_H-M   'P 1'
#
loop_
_entity.id
_entity.type
_entity.pdbx_description
1 polymer ?
#
loop_
_entity_poly.entity_id
_entity_poly.type
_entity_poly.pdbx_seq_one_letter_code
_entity_poly.pdbx_strand_id
1 'polypeptide(L)'
;MNQQADVKRNTIISVLNRLRTFNPQVGHYVRSALHTNFYYATELDNGSIEIPANLVNDYEEDADYITDERYRSAAARFIPDKQHAAPLTDEDRARKNRPKEYIIVVILAVLAIIFILTLIL
;
A
#
# COMPACT_ATOMS: atom_id res chain seq x y z
N MET A 1 -27.49 18.64 -8.75
CA MET A 1 -26.01 18.66 -8.77
C MET A 1 -25.54 18.58 -7.34
N ASN A 2 -24.73 17.57 -7.00
CA ASN A 2 -24.30 17.32 -5.63
C ASN A 2 -22.93 17.97 -5.42
N GLN A 3 -22.94 19.27 -5.12
CA GLN A 3 -21.74 20.12 -5.12
C GLN A 3 -20.60 19.56 -4.24
N GLN A 4 -20.94 18.90 -3.13
CA GLN A 4 -19.96 18.33 -2.23
C GLN A 4 -19.21 17.12 -2.83
N ALA A 5 -19.89 16.32 -3.66
CA ALA A 5 -19.26 15.19 -4.36
C ALA A 5 -18.30 15.70 -5.46
N ASP A 6 -18.66 16.79 -6.13
CA ASP A 6 -17.83 17.40 -7.17
C ASP A 6 -16.57 18.06 -6.58
N VAL A 7 -16.68 18.72 -5.43
CA VAL A 7 -15.52 19.28 -4.70
C VAL A 7 -14.56 18.17 -4.30
N LYS A 8 -15.04 17.10 -3.65
CA LYS A 8 -14.18 15.99 -3.22
C LYS A 8 -13.49 15.29 -4.40
N ARG A 9 -14.19 15.13 -5.52
CA ARG A 9 -13.58 14.61 -6.76
C ARG A 9 -12.41 15.48 -7.21
N ASN A 10 -12.59 16.80 -7.26
CA ASN A 10 -11.53 17.72 -7.69
C ASN A 10 -10.33 17.69 -6.74
N THR A 11 -10.58 17.64 -5.43
CA THR A 11 -9.51 17.48 -4.43
C THR A 11 -8.72 16.20 -4.63
N ILE A 12 -9.40 15.07 -4.84
CA ILE A 12 -8.74 13.77 -5.10
C ILE A 12 -7.88 13.84 -6.37
N ILE A 13 -8.37 14.46 -7.44
CA ILE A 13 -7.60 14.66 -8.68
C ILE A 13 -6.32 15.46 -8.39
N SER A 14 -6.40 16.55 -7.63
CA SER A 14 -5.24 17.36 -7.25
C SER A 14 -4.25 16.60 -6.37
N VAL A 15 -4.74 15.82 -5.41
CA VAL A 15 -3.90 14.93 -4.59
C VAL A 15 -3.18 13.92 -5.49
N LEU A 16 -3.88 13.25 -6.41
CA LEU A 16 -3.27 12.31 -7.37
C LEU A 16 -2.17 12.97 -8.21
N ASN A 17 -2.38 14.21 -8.66
CA ASN A 17 -1.35 14.97 -9.38
C ASN A 17 -0.08 15.15 -8.53
N ARG A 18 -0.23 15.42 -7.23
CA ARG A 18 0.91 15.50 -6.30
C ARG A 18 1.52 14.11 -6.06
N LEU A 19 0.73 13.04 -5.94
CA LEU A 19 1.27 11.69 -5.78
C LEU A 19 2.15 11.26 -6.96
N ARG A 20 1.82 11.69 -8.19
CA ARG A 20 2.63 11.38 -9.39
C ARG A 20 4.06 11.92 -9.35
N THR A 21 4.34 12.96 -8.56
CA THR A 21 5.72 13.45 -8.39
C THR A 21 6.58 12.47 -7.60
N PHE A 22 5.97 11.58 -6.82
CA PHE A 22 6.66 10.55 -6.03
C PHE A 22 6.55 9.15 -6.65
N ASN A 23 5.44 8.87 -7.35
CA ASN A 23 5.23 7.63 -8.09
C ASN A 23 4.65 7.92 -9.49
N PRO A 24 5.49 8.02 -10.53
CA PRO A 24 5.05 8.32 -11.90
C PRO A 24 4.12 7.25 -12.51
N GLN A 25 4.01 6.06 -11.92
CA GLN A 25 3.14 5.00 -12.39
C GLN A 25 1.67 5.22 -12.01
N VAL A 26 1.35 6.18 -11.13
CA VAL A 26 -0.02 6.48 -10.73
C VAL A 26 -0.79 7.05 -11.94
N GLY A 27 -1.78 6.30 -12.42
CA GLY A 27 -2.59 6.64 -13.59
C GLY A 27 -3.59 7.78 -13.39
N HIS A 28 -4.49 7.95 -14.36
CA HIS A 28 -5.50 8.99 -14.36
C HIS A 28 -6.75 8.59 -13.58
N TYR A 29 -7.37 9.57 -12.92
CA TYR A 29 -8.58 9.36 -12.12
C TYR A 29 -9.76 8.87 -13.00
N VAL A 30 -10.40 7.79 -12.57
CA VAL A 30 -11.67 7.31 -13.15
C VAL A 30 -12.82 7.58 -12.19
N ARG A 31 -12.75 7.01 -10.98
CA ARG A 31 -13.76 7.17 -9.94
C ARG A 31 -13.16 6.92 -8.55
N SER A 32 -13.87 7.34 -7.51
CA SER A 32 -13.49 7.07 -6.13
C SER A 32 -14.71 6.82 -5.25
N ALA A 33 -14.50 6.07 -4.17
CA ALA A 33 -15.48 5.87 -3.12
C ALA A 33 -14.79 5.90 -1.75
N LEU A 34 -15.46 6.52 -0.76
CA LEU A 34 -14.99 6.51 0.61
C LEU A 34 -15.32 5.15 1.26
N HIS A 35 -14.30 4.44 1.70
CA HIS A 35 -14.43 3.20 2.48
C HIS A 35 -14.61 3.49 3.97
N THR A 36 -15.15 2.52 4.69
CA THR A 36 -15.38 2.57 6.15
C THR A 36 -14.12 2.78 6.98
N ASN A 37 -12.94 2.47 6.43
CA ASN A 37 -11.65 2.60 7.11
C ASN A 37 -10.99 3.98 6.90
N PHE A 38 -11.75 5.01 6.53
CA PHE A 38 -11.23 6.36 6.27
C PHE A 38 -10.19 6.42 5.14
N TYR A 39 -10.43 5.65 4.07
CA TYR A 39 -9.65 5.69 2.84
C TYR A 39 -10.57 5.94 1.65
N TYR A 40 -10.11 6.74 0.69
CA TYR A 40 -10.70 6.81 -0.64
C TYR A 40 -10.08 5.69 -1.48
N ALA A 41 -10.88 4.67 -1.75
CA ALA A 41 -10.56 3.68 -2.78
C ALA A 41 -10.76 4.37 -4.14
N THR A 42 -9.65 4.61 -4.83
CA THR A 42 -9.64 5.37 -6.08
C THR A 42 -9.22 4.46 -7.22
N GLU A 43 -10.12 4.31 -8.20
CA GLU A 43 -9.88 3.58 -9.43
C GLU A 43 -9.22 4.51 -10.43
N LEU A 44 -8.14 4.02 -11.03
CA LEU A 44 -7.34 4.68 -12.03
C LEU A 44 -7.43 3.90 -13.35
N ASP A 45 -7.07 4.53 -14.45
CA ASP A 45 -7.04 3.90 -15.78
C ASP A 45 -6.05 2.71 -15.90
N ASN A 46 -5.08 2.62 -14.99
CA ASN A 46 -4.03 1.61 -15.01
C ASN A 46 -3.90 0.81 -13.70
N GLY A 47 -4.87 0.93 -12.78
CA GLY A 47 -4.83 0.28 -11.48
C GLY A 47 -5.71 0.94 -10.45
N SER A 48 -5.32 0.82 -9.18
CA SER A 48 -6.06 1.42 -8.06
C SER A 48 -5.10 1.97 -7.01
N ILE A 49 -5.58 2.92 -6.22
CA ILE A 49 -4.83 3.49 -5.11
C ILE A 49 -5.76 3.80 -3.94
N GLU A 50 -5.29 3.52 -2.73
CA GLU A 50 -5.97 3.89 -1.50
C GLU A 50 -5.37 5.18 -0.93
N ILE A 51 -6.15 6.25 -0.95
CA ILE A 51 -5.72 7.56 -0.45
C ILE A 51 -6.31 7.77 0.96
N PRO A 52 -5.49 8.05 1.98
CA PRO A 52 -6.00 8.39 3.32
C PRO A 52 -6.98 9.57 3.27
N ALA A 53 -8.15 9.45 3.90
CA ALA A 53 -9.15 10.51 3.88
C ALA A 53 -8.67 11.78 4.58
N ASN A 54 -7.85 11.65 5.63
CA ASN A 54 -7.19 12.78 6.27
C ASN A 54 -6.24 13.51 5.31
N LEU A 55 -5.52 12.80 4.43
CA LEU A 55 -4.68 13.45 3.43
C LEU A 55 -5.51 14.32 2.46
N VAL A 56 -6.68 13.83 2.04
CA VAL A 56 -7.59 14.57 1.16
C VAL A 56 -8.19 15.78 1.88
N ASN A 57 -8.60 15.61 3.14
CA ASN A 57 -9.17 16.71 3.93
C ASN A 57 -8.12 17.77 4.25
N ASP A 58 -6.93 17.38 4.69
CA ASP A 58 -5.83 18.30 4.95
C ASP A 58 -5.45 19.07 3.69
N TYR A 59 -5.53 18.45 2.50
CA TYR A 59 -5.24 19.12 1.23
C TYR A 59 -6.29 20.19 0.89
N GLU A 60 -7.55 19.94 1.24
CA GLU A 60 -8.64 20.88 1.06
C GLU A 60 -8.54 22.07 2.03
N GLU A 61 -8.04 21.84 3.25
CA GLU A 61 -7.81 22.88 4.24
C GLU A 61 -6.55 23.70 3.92
N ASP A 62 -5.40 23.04 3.81
CA ASP A 62 -4.12 23.66 3.48
C ASP A 62 -3.08 22.62 2.99
N ALA A 63 -2.80 22.65 1.68
CA ALA A 63 -1.87 21.73 1.05
C ALA A 63 -0.40 21.91 1.50
N ASP A 64 -0.01 23.10 2.00
CA ASP A 64 1.38 23.41 2.35
C ASP A 64 1.80 22.79 3.70
N TYR A 65 0.84 22.42 4.55
CA TYR A 65 1.12 21.71 5.81
C TYR A 65 1.38 20.20 5.63
N ILE A 66 1.13 19.67 4.43
CA ILE A 66 1.31 18.24 4.17
C ILE A 66 2.77 17.97 3.80
N THR A 67 3.43 17.14 4.60
CA THR A 67 4.81 16.75 4.34
C THR A 67 4.94 15.82 3.13
N ASP A 68 6.07 15.91 2.44
CA ASP A 68 6.38 15.02 1.30
C ASP A 68 6.36 13.54 1.67
N GLU A 69 6.68 13.19 2.92
CA GLU A 69 6.62 11.81 3.42
C GLU A 69 5.18 11.25 3.39
N ARG A 70 4.18 12.10 3.69
CA ARG A 70 2.77 11.67 3.62
C ARG A 70 2.33 11.40 2.18
N TYR A 71 2.75 12.25 1.25
CA TYR A 71 2.50 12.01 -0.17
C TYR A 71 3.23 10.77 -0.67
N ARG A 72 4.50 10.58 -0.29
CA ARG A 72 5.28 9.40 -0.66
C ARG A 72 4.64 8.11 -0.12
N SER A 73 4.22 8.11 1.14
CA SER A 73 3.54 6.98 1.77
C SER A 73 2.21 6.64 1.07
N ALA A 74 1.43 7.65 0.68
CA ALA A 74 0.21 7.44 -0.08
C ALA A 74 0.48 6.93 -1.51
N ALA A 75 1.48 7.50 -2.20
CA ALA A 75 1.87 7.13 -3.56
C ALA A 75 2.39 5.68 -3.66
N ALA A 76 2.99 5.16 -2.58
CA ALA A 76 3.45 3.77 -2.49
C ALA A 76 2.31 2.74 -2.38
N ARG A 77 1.06 3.18 -2.14
CA ARG A 77 -0.13 2.32 -2.06
C ARG A 77 -0.77 2.06 -3.41
N PHE A 78 -0.16 2.53 -4.50
CA PHE A 78 -0.63 2.25 -5.84
C PHE A 78 -0.46 0.77 -6.16
N ILE A 79 -1.52 0.16 -6.67
CA ILE A 79 -1.56 -1.23 -7.11
C ILE A 79 -1.87 -1.21 -8.61
N PRO A 80 -0.89 -1.51 -9.48
CA PRO A 80 -1.14 -1.58 -10.91
C PRO A 80 -2.04 -2.76 -11.25
N ASP A 81 -2.89 -2.58 -12.26
CA ASP A 81 -3.68 -3.69 -12.79
C ASP A 81 -2.77 -4.76 -13.40
N LYS A 82 -3.21 -6.03 -13.40
CA LYS A 82 -2.41 -7.16 -13.93
C LYS A 82 -1.97 -6.99 -15.40
N GLN A 83 -2.64 -6.11 -16.15
CA GLN A 83 -2.30 -5.76 -17.52
C GLN A 83 -1.17 -4.71 -17.61
N HIS A 84 -0.97 -3.92 -16.56
CA HIS A 84 0.03 -2.85 -16.44
C HIS A 84 1.09 -3.14 -15.38
N ALA A 85 0.98 -4.24 -14.64
CA ALA A 85 2.02 -4.72 -13.75
C ALA A 85 3.26 -5.03 -14.57
N ALA A 86 4.37 -4.34 -14.28
CA ALA A 86 5.66 -4.68 -14.83
C ALA A 86 5.89 -6.19 -14.66
N PRO A 87 6.46 -6.89 -15.65
CA PRO A 87 6.74 -8.31 -15.52
C PRO A 87 7.58 -8.51 -14.25
N LEU A 88 7.07 -9.32 -13.32
CA LEU A 88 7.79 -9.72 -12.12
C LEU A 88 9.16 -10.25 -12.55
N THR A 89 10.22 -9.55 -12.18
CA THR A 89 11.58 -10.03 -12.37
C THR A 89 11.75 -11.31 -11.57
N ASP A 90 12.57 -12.23 -12.06
CA ASP A 90 12.76 -13.54 -11.44
C ASP A 90 13.27 -13.45 -9.98
N GLU A 91 13.83 -12.30 -9.59
CA GLU A 91 14.24 -12.02 -8.21
C GLU A 91 13.06 -11.92 -7.22
N ASP A 92 11.92 -11.35 -7.62
CA ASP A 92 10.73 -11.24 -6.75
C ASP A 92 10.05 -12.60 -6.54
N ARG A 93 10.14 -13.49 -7.54
CA ARG A 93 9.70 -14.89 -7.41
C ARG A 93 10.59 -15.67 -6.44
N ALA A 94 11.89 -15.39 -6.41
CA ALA A 94 12.83 -16.06 -5.51
C ALA A 94 12.65 -15.67 -4.04
N ARG A 95 12.20 -14.44 -3.73
CA ARG A 95 11.93 -14.02 -2.34
C ARG A 95 10.68 -14.64 -1.72
N LYS A 96 9.62 -14.87 -2.51
CA LYS A 96 8.36 -15.44 -1.99
C LYS A 96 8.47 -16.94 -1.66
N ASN A 97 9.47 -17.61 -2.22
CA ASN A 97 9.70 -19.05 -2.07
C ASN A 97 10.91 -19.38 -1.19
N ARG A 98 11.24 -18.59 -0.15
CA ARG A 98 12.14 -19.12 0.88
C ARG A 98 11.38 -20.18 1.69
N PRO A 99 11.74 -21.47 1.59
CA PRO A 99 11.15 -22.48 2.45
C PRO A 99 11.47 -22.12 3.91
N LYS A 100 10.51 -22.40 4.80
CA LYS A 100 10.58 -22.12 6.24
C LYS A 100 11.59 -23.02 6.96
N GLU A 101 12.82 -23.14 6.45
CA GLU A 101 13.88 -23.99 7.01
C GLU A 101 14.25 -23.56 8.44
N TYR A 102 14.11 -22.27 8.76
CA TYR A 102 14.34 -21.77 10.11
C TYR A 102 13.38 -22.39 11.15
N ILE A 103 12.14 -22.69 10.76
CA ILE A 103 11.17 -23.31 11.68
C ILE A 103 11.58 -24.74 12.03
N ILE A 104 12.10 -25.50 11.05
CA ILE A 104 12.52 -26.88 11.26
C ILE A 104 13.74 -26.94 12.19
N VAL A 105 14.71 -26.05 12.00
CA VAL A 105 15.91 -25.98 12.86
C VAL A 105 15.55 -25.63 14.30
N VAL A 106 14.62 -24.68 14.50
CA VAL A 106 14.16 -24.30 15.85
C VAL A 106 13.43 -25.45 16.54
N ILE A 107 12.54 -26.17 15.84
CA ILE A 107 11.81 -27.32 16.42
C ILE A 107 12.79 -28.42 16.85
N LEU A 108 13.79 -28.75 16.02
CA LEU A 108 14.79 -29.77 16.37
C LEU A 108 15.63 -29.35 17.58
N ALA A 109 16.02 -28.08 17.67
CA ALA A 109 16.77 -27.57 18.83
C ALA A 109 15.96 -27.67 20.12
N VAL A 110 14.67 -27.34 20.10
CA VAL A 110 13.79 -27.46 21.27
C VAL A 110 13.62 -28.92 21.70
N LEU A 111 13.42 -29.84 20.74
CA LEU A 111 13.30 -31.27 21.04
C LEU A 111 14.58 -31.85 21.66
N ALA A 112 15.76 -31.45 21.17
CA ALA A 112 17.03 -31.88 21.73
C ALA A 112 17.20 -31.41 23.19
N ILE A 113 16.81 -30.18 23.51
CA ILE A 113 16.86 -29.63 24.87
C ILE A 113 15.93 -30.41 25.81
N ILE A 114 14.69 -30.69 25.37
CA ILE A 114 13.74 -31.49 26.15
C ILE A 114 14.30 -32.88 26.45
N PHE A 115 14.88 -33.54 25.44
CA PHE A 115 15.46 -34.88 25.60
C PHE A 115 16.60 -34.92 26.61
N ILE A 116 17.49 -33.91 26.59
CA ILE A 116 18.58 -33.78 27.58
C ILE A 116 18.00 -33.58 28.99
N LEU A 117 17.00 -32.71 29.14
CA LEU A 117 16.37 -32.47 30.45
C LEU A 117 15.70 -33.73 31.02
N THR A 118 15.08 -34.56 30.17
CA THR A 118 14.49 -35.84 30.61
C THR A 118 15.51 -36.93 30.97
N LEU A 119 16.76 -36.80 30.53
CA LEU A 119 17.84 -37.75 30.87
C LEU A 119 18.56 -37.39 32.17
N ILE A 120 18.48 -36.12 32.58
CA ILE A 120 19.14 -35.60 33.79
C ILE A 120 18.23 -35.73 35.02
N LEU A 121 16.91 -35.76 34.83
CA LEU A 121 15.90 -35.95 35.89
C LEU A 121 15.61 -37.43 36.14
#